data_AF-A0A352UC81-F1
#
_entry.id   AF-A0A352UC81-F1
#
_cell.length_a   1.000
_cell.length_b   1.000
_cell.length_c   1.000
_cell.angle_alpha   90.00
_cell.angle_beta   90.00
_cell.angle_gamma   90.00
#
_symmetry.space_group_name_H-M   'P 1'
#
loop_
_entity.id
_entity.type
_entity.pdbx_description
1 polymer ?
#
loop_
_entity_poly.entity_id
_entity_poly.type
_entity_poly.pdbx_seq_one_letter_code
_entity_poly.pdbx_strand_id
1 'polypeptide(L)'
;MDWFQVGGLSLDPGELRFGLYPDNAVIVRGDRPDVQMSALNVPASCMVLTSGVEPIEYVKYEAEEEGVPMMLVPGDTKTTMNDLNTIQARATFNHARKLSTFVELVDSHVDVDSIIGALGV
;
A
#
# COMPACT_ATOMS: atom_id res chain seq x y z
N MET A 1 -7.32 4.46 3.56
CA MET A 1 -5.98 5.01 3.81
C MET A 1 -5.04 4.10 3.05
N ASP A 2 -4.22 4.63 2.15
CA ASP A 2 -3.43 3.80 1.24
C ASP A 2 -2.09 3.46 1.92
N TRP A 3 -1.81 2.18 2.11
CA TRP A 3 -0.64 1.70 2.85
C TRP A 3 0.44 1.20 1.88
N PHE A 4 1.53 1.95 1.75
CA PHE A 4 2.73 1.53 1.02
C PHE A 4 3.80 1.05 2.01
N GLN A 5 4.16 -0.24 1.96
CA GLN A 5 5.11 -0.83 2.87
C GLN A 5 6.40 -1.22 2.15
N VAL A 6 7.51 -0.59 2.53
CA VAL A 6 8.82 -0.92 1.98
C VAL A 6 9.42 -2.10 2.73
N GLY A 7 9.82 -3.14 1.98
CA GLY A 7 10.56 -4.27 2.49
C GLY A 7 11.88 -3.83 3.10
N GLY A 8 12.09 -4.18 4.38
CA GLY A 8 13.27 -3.79 5.13
C GLY A 8 14.55 -4.51 4.66
N LEU A 9 15.68 -4.05 5.19
CA LEU A 9 16.99 -4.68 4.97
C LEU A 9 17.28 -5.86 5.93
N SER A 10 16.40 -6.10 6.91
CA SER A 10 16.65 -7.06 7.99
C SER A 10 15.91 -8.38 7.77
N LEU A 11 16.46 -9.46 8.34
CA LEU A 11 15.86 -10.80 8.43
C LEU A 11 14.69 -10.86 9.44
N ASP A 12 14.11 -9.71 9.80
CA ASP A 12 12.93 -9.70 10.67
C ASP A 12 11.78 -10.45 9.98
N PRO A 13 10.89 -11.12 10.73
CA PRO A 13 9.73 -11.78 10.15
C PRO A 13 8.91 -10.74 9.39
N GLY A 14 9.03 -10.72 8.06
CA GLY A 14 8.38 -9.72 7.22
C GLY A 14 6.87 -9.73 7.43
N GLU A 15 6.31 -10.90 7.73
CA GLU A 15 4.92 -11.14 8.11
C GLU A 15 4.43 -10.23 9.23
N LEU A 16 5.22 -10.04 10.30
CA LEU A 16 4.83 -9.21 11.43
C LEU A 16 4.67 -7.75 11.02
N ARG A 17 5.48 -7.27 10.08
CA ARG A 17 5.43 -5.90 9.59
C ARG A 17 4.35 -5.74 8.53
N PHE A 18 4.39 -6.60 7.51
CA PHE A 18 3.45 -6.53 6.39
C PHE A 18 2.01 -6.78 6.86
N GLY A 19 1.80 -7.64 7.86
CA GLY A 19 0.48 -7.90 8.44
C GLY A 19 -0.11 -6.79 9.31
N LEU A 20 0.63 -5.70 9.61
CA LEU A 20 0.11 -4.60 10.44
C LEU A 20 -1.05 -3.85 9.79
N TYR A 21 -1.04 -3.77 8.46
CA TYR A 21 -2.00 -2.97 7.70
C TYR A 21 -2.65 -3.84 6.63
N PRO A 22 -3.98 -4.05 6.68
CA PRO A 22 -4.70 -4.68 5.58
C PRO A 22 -4.69 -3.75 4.35
N ASP A 23 -4.98 -4.32 3.18
CA ASP A 23 -5.06 -3.62 1.90
C ASP A 23 -3.77 -2.87 1.49
N ASN A 24 -2.60 -3.36 1.92
CA ASN A 24 -1.33 -2.70 1.63
C ASN A 24 -0.75 -3.06 0.24
N ALA A 25 0.13 -2.20 -0.28
CA ALA A 25 1.03 -2.52 -1.38
C ALA A 25 2.46 -2.68 -0.83
N VAL A 26 3.11 -3.80 -1.14
CA VAL A 26 4.48 -4.09 -0.68
C VAL A 26 5.48 -3.68 -1.75
N ILE A 27 6.48 -2.88 -1.38
CA ILE A 27 7.55 -2.41 -2.27
C ILE A 27 8.85 -3.10 -1.86
N VAL A 28 9.38 -3.96 -2.71
CA VAL A 28 10.56 -4.78 -2.43
C VAL A 28 11.43 -4.89 -3.67
N ARG A 29 12.73 -5.14 -3.53
CA ARG A 29 13.59 -5.42 -4.69
C ARG A 29 13.27 -6.79 -5.28
N GLY A 30 13.41 -6.93 -6.59
CA GLY A 30 13.18 -8.19 -7.29
C GLY A 30 14.15 -9.33 -6.92
N ASP A 31 15.34 -9.01 -6.41
CA ASP A 31 16.38 -9.99 -6.03
C ASP A 31 16.27 -10.51 -4.58
N ARG A 32 15.17 -10.24 -3.88
CA ARG A 32 14.97 -10.60 -2.46
C ARG A 32 13.81 -11.58 -2.27
N PRO A 33 13.98 -12.85 -2.68
CA PRO A 33 12.91 -13.85 -2.55
C PRO A 33 12.51 -14.10 -1.09
N ASP A 34 13.44 -13.96 -0.14
CA ASP A 34 13.16 -14.09 1.29
C ASP A 34 12.15 -13.05 1.80
N VAL A 35 12.28 -11.80 1.36
CA VAL A 35 11.35 -10.72 1.73
C VAL A 35 10.05 -10.83 0.95
N GLN A 36 10.11 -11.23 -0.33
CA GLN A 36 8.94 -11.44 -1.17
C GLN A 36 8.04 -12.54 -0.61
N MET A 37 8.61 -13.70 -0.23
CA MET A 37 7.85 -14.78 0.40
C MET A 37 7.21 -14.35 1.72
N SER A 38 7.92 -13.58 2.54
CA SER A 38 7.35 -13.04 3.79
C SER A 38 6.17 -12.10 3.55
N ALA A 39 6.15 -11.41 2.40
CA ALA A 39 5.04 -10.55 2.00
C ALA A 39 3.84 -11.34 1.47
N LEU A 40 4.09 -12.46 0.78
CA LEU A 40 3.05 -13.36 0.27
C LEU A 40 2.34 -14.15 1.39
N ASN A 41 3.02 -14.38 2.52
CA ASN A 41 2.45 -15.06 3.68
C ASN A 41 1.41 -14.23 4.46
N VAL A 42 1.14 -12.99 4.05
CA VAL A 42 0.11 -12.14 4.67
C VAL A 42 -0.75 -11.47 3.59
N PRO A 43 -2.00 -11.07 3.91
CA PRO A 43 -2.85 -10.37 2.95
C PRO A 43 -2.20 -9.07 2.45
N ALA A 44 -1.86 -9.03 1.17
CA ALA A 44 -1.34 -7.87 0.46
C ALA A 44 -2.17 -7.62 -0.81
N SER A 45 -2.45 -6.35 -1.12
CA SER A 45 -3.19 -5.96 -2.33
C SER A 45 -2.37 -6.17 -3.60
N CYS A 46 -1.06 -5.92 -3.53
CA CYS A 46 -0.11 -6.14 -4.61
C CYS A 46 1.34 -6.03 -4.11
N MET A 47 2.27 -6.49 -4.94
CA MET A 47 3.70 -6.36 -4.73
C MET A 47 4.37 -5.63 -5.90
N VAL A 48 5.19 -4.62 -5.60
CA VAL A 48 5.98 -3.84 -6.56
C VAL A 48 7.44 -4.23 -6.42
N LEU A 49 7.99 -4.83 -7.48
CA LEU A 49 9.34 -5.34 -7.56
C LEU A 49 10.26 -4.30 -8.21
N THR A 50 11.20 -3.75 -7.44
CA THR A 50 12.06 -2.64 -7.85
C THR A 50 13.35 -3.12 -8.51
N SER A 51 14.04 -2.19 -9.18
CA SER A 51 15.31 -2.36 -9.88
C SER A 51 15.26 -3.25 -11.14
N GLY A 52 14.07 -3.56 -11.65
CA GLY A 52 13.90 -4.33 -12.88
C GLY A 52 14.43 -5.76 -12.81
N VAL A 53 14.61 -6.30 -11.61
CA VAL A 53 15.05 -7.69 -11.43
C VAL A 53 13.84 -8.61 -11.40
N GLU A 54 13.82 -9.58 -12.31
CA GLU A 54 12.76 -10.59 -12.34
C GLU A 54 12.82 -11.47 -11.08
N PRO A 55 11.68 -11.71 -10.39
CA PRO A 55 11.63 -12.64 -9.28
C PRO A 55 11.85 -14.08 -9.76
N ILE A 56 12.31 -14.95 -8.87
CA ILE A 56 12.51 -16.37 -9.17
C ILE A 56 11.16 -17.06 -9.44
N GLU A 57 11.16 -18.15 -10.20
CA GLU A 57 9.94 -18.92 -10.54
C GLU A 57 9.10 -19.29 -9.31
N TYR A 58 9.77 -19.66 -8.20
CA TYR A 58 9.07 -20.03 -6.98
C TYR A 58 8.22 -18.88 -6.41
N VAL A 59 8.74 -17.64 -6.39
CA VAL A 59 7.98 -16.47 -5.92
C VAL A 59 6.82 -16.18 -6.86
N LYS A 60 7.01 -16.37 -8.18
CA LYS A 60 5.95 -16.15 -9.15
C LYS A 60 4.79 -17.13 -8.98
N TYR A 61 5.12 -18.39 -8.76
CA TYR A 61 4.15 -19.45 -8.47
C TYR A 61 3.35 -19.13 -7.19
N GLU A 62 4.04 -18.79 -6.10
CA GLU A 62 3.39 -18.48 -4.82
C GLU A 62 2.50 -17.23 -4.91
N ALA A 63 2.93 -16.20 -5.66
CA ALA A 63 2.11 -15.02 -5.89
C ALA A 63 0.83 -15.33 -6.71
N GLU A 64 0.88 -16.31 -7.61
CA GLU A 64 -0.28 -16.77 -8.36
C GLU A 64 -1.24 -17.56 -7.46
N GLU A 65 -0.72 -18.46 -6.62
CA GLU A 65 -1.51 -19.25 -5.65
C GLU A 65 -2.22 -18.36 -4.63
N GLU A 66 -1.52 -17.34 -4.10
CA GLU A 66 -2.08 -16.37 -3.15
C GLU A 66 -2.91 -15.26 -3.83
N GLY A 67 -2.94 -15.22 -5.16
CA GLY A 67 -3.69 -14.22 -5.93
C GLY A 67 -3.18 -12.79 -5.75
N VAL A 68 -1.88 -12.61 -5.46
CA VAL A 68 -1.24 -11.31 -5.24
C VAL A 68 -0.61 -10.81 -6.55
N PRO A 69 -1.13 -9.73 -7.17
CA PRO A 69 -0.55 -9.17 -8.38
C PRO A 69 0.87 -8.63 -8.15
N MET A 70 1.78 -8.90 -9.09
CA MET A 70 3.14 -8.38 -9.08
C MET A 70 3.37 -7.36 -10.20
N MET A 71 4.05 -6.26 -9.89
CA MET A 71 4.46 -5.24 -10.85
C MET A 71 5.97 -5.06 -10.83
N LEU A 72 6.65 -5.41 -11.92
CA LEU A 72 8.06 -5.16 -12.10
C LEU A 72 8.30 -3.73 -12.59
N VAL A 73 9.13 -2.96 -11.89
CA VAL A 73 9.46 -1.58 -12.25
C VAL A 73 10.97 -1.38 -12.36
N PRO A 74 11.46 -0.57 -13.32
CA PRO A 74 12.89 -0.35 -13.51
C PRO A 74 13.51 0.55 -12.43
N GLY A 75 12.71 1.38 -11.76
CA GLY A 75 13.17 2.29 -10.70
C GLY A 75 13.63 1.56 -9.45
N ASP A 76 14.59 2.14 -8.74
CA ASP A 76 14.96 1.67 -7.40
C ASP A 76 13.87 2.02 -6.38
N THR A 77 13.97 1.45 -5.17
CA THR A 77 12.98 1.65 -4.11
C THR A 77 12.72 3.12 -3.80
N LYS A 78 13.75 3.98 -3.81
CA LYS A 78 13.60 5.40 -3.51
C LYS A 78 12.83 6.12 -4.61
N THR A 79 13.19 5.86 -5.86
CA THR A 79 12.55 6.46 -7.04
C THR A 79 11.10 6.01 -7.14
N THR A 80 10.84 4.71 -7.00
CA THR A 80 9.48 4.16 -6.98
C THR A 80 8.62 4.79 -5.88
N MET A 81 9.16 4.94 -4.66
CA MET A 81 8.41 5.60 -3.57
C MET A 81 8.13 7.08 -3.85
N ASN A 82 9.07 7.80 -4.47
CA ASN A 82 8.85 9.18 -4.88
C ASN A 82 7.73 9.28 -5.92
N ASP A 83 7.72 8.37 -6.91
CA ASP A 83 6.68 8.33 -7.94
C ASP A 83 5.32 7.98 -7.33
N LEU A 84 5.26 7.00 -6.41
CA LEU A 84 4.04 6.63 -5.69
C LEU A 84 3.48 7.80 -4.86
N ASN A 85 4.33 8.63 -4.24
CA ASN A 85 3.88 9.81 -3.51
C ASN A 85 3.14 10.82 -4.40
N THR A 86 3.38 10.83 -5.71
CA THR A 86 2.65 11.71 -6.64
C THR A 86 1.21 11.24 -6.92
N ILE A 87 0.88 9.98 -6.60
CA ILE A 87 -0.44 9.41 -6.88
C ILE A 87 -1.53 10.13 -6.09
N GLN A 88 -1.27 10.52 -4.84
CA GLN A 88 -2.27 11.24 -4.05
C GLN A 88 -2.70 12.56 -4.69
N ALA A 89 -1.77 13.28 -5.33
CA ALA A 89 -2.09 14.53 -6.03
C ALA A 89 -3.00 14.31 -7.25
N ARG A 90 -3.03 13.11 -7.81
CA ARG A 90 -3.88 12.71 -8.94
C ARG A 90 -5.13 11.95 -8.52
N ALA A 91 -5.22 11.52 -7.26
CA ALA A 91 -6.30 10.71 -6.76
C ALA A 91 -7.58 11.57 -6.65
N THR A 92 -8.58 11.25 -7.46
CA THR A 92 -9.87 11.94 -7.43
C THR A 92 -10.68 11.54 -6.20
N PHE A 93 -11.41 12.50 -5.63
CA PHE A 93 -12.33 12.30 -4.49
C PHE A 93 -13.75 11.99 -5.00
N ASN A 94 -13.88 10.97 -5.85
CA ASN A 94 -15.15 10.61 -6.50
C ASN A 94 -15.59 9.16 -6.23
N HIS A 95 -14.84 8.41 -5.42
CA HIS A 95 -15.18 7.03 -5.08
C HIS A 95 -16.18 7.01 -3.92
N ALA A 96 -17.28 6.26 -4.04
CA ALA A 96 -18.35 6.20 -3.04
C ALA A 96 -17.84 5.87 -1.63
N ARG A 97 -16.88 4.92 -1.51
CA ARG A 97 -16.22 4.57 -0.24
C ARG A 97 -15.51 5.75 0.43
N LYS A 98 -14.90 6.66 -0.35
CA LYS A 98 -14.21 7.84 0.21
C LYS A 98 -15.23 8.82 0.79
N LEU A 99 -16.37 9.00 0.12
CA LEU A 99 -17.45 9.85 0.60
C LEU A 99 -18.07 9.30 1.89
N SER A 100 -18.39 8.01 1.93
CA SER A 100 -18.98 7.39 3.14
C SER A 100 -18.05 7.51 4.35
N THR A 101 -16.76 7.19 4.18
CA THR A 101 -15.77 7.33 5.25
C THR A 101 -15.59 8.79 5.67
N PHE A 102 -15.62 9.75 4.74
CA PHE A 102 -15.54 11.16 5.09
C PHE A 102 -16.72 11.63 5.94
N VAL A 103 -17.94 11.24 5.57
CA VAL A 103 -19.15 11.55 6.35
C VAL A 103 -19.03 10.96 7.76
N GLU A 104 -18.65 9.69 7.89
CA GLU A 104 -18.46 9.03 9.19
C GLU A 104 -17.42 9.77 10.06
N LEU A 105 -16.28 10.16 9.46
CA LEU A 105 -15.21 10.86 10.18
C LEU A 105 -15.64 12.24 10.66
N VAL A 106 -16.36 12.99 9.82
CA VAL A 106 -16.90 14.32 10.17
C VAL A 106 -17.92 14.18 11.29
N ASP A 107 -18.88 13.28 11.16
CA ASP A 107 -19.92 13.04 12.16
C ASP A 107 -19.33 12.63 13.52
N SER A 108 -18.26 11.84 13.51
CA SER A 108 -17.64 11.30 14.74
C SER A 108 -16.69 12.29 15.45
N HIS A 109 -16.12 13.26 14.74
CA HIS A 109 -15.00 14.06 15.27
C HIS A 109 -15.14 15.58 15.07
N VAL A 110 -16.15 16.03 14.34
CA VAL A 110 -16.34 17.45 14.01
C VAL A 110 -17.70 17.91 14.51
N ASP A 111 -17.71 18.93 15.36
CA ASP A 111 -18.93 19.63 15.74
C ASP A 111 -19.34 20.57 14.59
N VAL A 112 -20.10 20.01 13.65
CA VAL A 112 -20.56 20.71 12.45
C VAL A 112 -21.48 21.88 12.83
N ASP A 113 -22.31 21.73 13.87
CA ASP A 113 -23.24 22.76 14.32
C ASP A 113 -22.50 23.99 14.84
N SER A 114 -21.45 23.79 15.63
CA SER A 114 -20.59 24.89 16.09
C SER A 114 -19.90 25.63 14.94
N ILE A 115 -19.46 24.91 13.90
CA ILE A 115 -18.83 25.51 12.72
C ILE A 115 -19.85 26.33 11.90
N ILE A 116 -21.03 25.75 11.64
CA ILE A 116 -22.11 26.43 10.90
C ILE A 116 -22.53 27.70 11.65
N GLY A 117 -22.75 27.59 12.97
CA GLY A 117 -23.10 28.73 13.82
C GLY A 117 -22.05 29.84 13.82
N ALA A 118 -20.75 29.50 13.77
CA ALA A 118 -19.66 30.47 13.67
C ALA A 118 -19.56 31.14 12.29
N LEU A 119 -20.00 30.46 11.23
CA LEU A 119 -20.01 30.99 9.85
C LEU A 119 -21.23 31.87 9.56
N GLY A 120 -22.24 31.88 10.44
CA GLY A 120 -23.43 32.74 10.31
C GLY A 120 -24.36 32.34 9.17
N VAL A 121 -24.29 31.09 8.73
CA VAL A 121 -25.20 30.44 7.78
C VAL A 121 -26.13 29.47 8.49
#